data_AF-G9ZH16-F1
#
_entry.id   AF-G9ZH16-F1
#
_cell.length_a   1.000
_cell.length_b   1.000
_cell.length_c   1.000
_cell.angle_alpha   90.00
_cell.angle_beta   90.00
_cell.angle_gamma   90.00
#
_symmetry.space_group_name_H-M   'P 1'
#
loop_
_entity.id
_entity.type
_entity.pdbx_description
1 polymer ?
#
loop_
_entity_poly.entity_id
_entity_poly.type
_entity_poly.pdbx_seq_one_letter_code
_entity_poly.pdbx_strand_id
1 'polypeptide(L)'
;ETPHNLTGTDGNDNLVAVGGANTLKGGEGADQFIFITQPVQGGSRPALNQILDLNPGEDRIRLVTGQGESISDLQYDADSRLLSYTLHDNANHSYHNSITLHAHDGHTLTQEEVLGVVSIL
;
A
#
# COMPACT_ATOMS: atom_id res chain seq x y z
N GLU A 1 -11.20 -11.85 -7.35
CA GLU A 1 -11.08 -10.73 -6.39
C GLU A 1 -12.20 -9.71 -6.57
N THR A 2 -12.92 -9.41 -5.48
CA THR A 2 -13.93 -8.34 -5.42
C THR A 2 -13.24 -7.08 -4.90
N PRO A 3 -13.46 -5.89 -5.49
CA PRO A 3 -12.92 -4.65 -4.95
C PRO A 3 -13.52 -4.29 -3.58
N HIS A 4 -12.71 -3.74 -2.68
CA HIS A 4 -13.15 -3.24 -1.37
C HIS A 4 -12.90 -1.73 -1.24
N ASN A 5 -13.84 -1.02 -0.63
CA ASN A 5 -13.67 0.39 -0.26
C ASN A 5 -13.62 0.49 1.26
N LEU A 6 -12.57 1.10 1.79
CA LEU A 6 -12.36 1.34 3.21
C LEU A 6 -12.24 2.85 3.42
N THR A 7 -13.00 3.39 4.35
CA THR A 7 -12.95 4.82 4.70
C THR A 7 -12.86 4.92 6.21
N GLY A 8 -11.83 5.62 6.69
CA GLY A 8 -11.69 5.97 8.09
C GLY A 8 -12.65 7.09 8.48
N THR A 9 -12.38 7.64 9.64
CA THR A 9 -13.19 8.65 10.33
C THR A 9 -12.37 9.92 10.52
N ASP A 10 -12.86 10.83 11.35
CA ASP A 10 -12.01 11.87 11.89
C ASP A 10 -11.22 11.24 13.07
N GLY A 11 -9.89 11.20 12.99
CA GLY A 11 -9.02 10.62 14.00
C GLY A 11 -7.98 9.67 13.40
N ASN A 12 -7.18 9.04 14.26
CA ASN A 12 -6.12 8.13 13.80
C ASN A 12 -6.72 6.72 13.60
N ASP A 13 -6.92 6.33 12.35
CA ASP A 13 -7.52 5.06 11.97
C ASP A 13 -6.50 4.02 11.49
N ASN A 14 -6.86 2.74 11.62
CA ASN A 14 -6.10 1.61 11.08
C ASN A 14 -6.94 0.94 9.99
N LEU A 15 -6.58 1.15 8.72
CA LEU A 15 -7.29 0.58 7.58
C LEU A 15 -6.53 -0.64 7.07
N VAL A 16 -7.09 -1.82 7.29
CA VAL A 16 -6.47 -3.11 6.93
C VAL A 16 -7.05 -3.64 5.62
N ALA A 17 -6.23 -3.63 4.58
CA ALA A 17 -6.51 -4.22 3.27
C ALA A 17 -5.98 -5.67 3.22
N VAL A 18 -6.86 -6.60 2.87
CA VAL A 18 -6.55 -8.04 2.83
C VAL A 18 -7.06 -8.64 1.52
N GLY A 19 -6.13 -9.08 0.67
CA GLY A 19 -6.47 -9.62 -0.65
C GLY A 19 -7.16 -8.60 -1.56
N GLY A 20 -7.29 -8.94 -2.83
CA GLY A 20 -8.01 -8.15 -3.82
C GLY A 20 -7.54 -6.70 -4.03
N ALA A 21 -8.27 -5.99 -4.88
CA ALA A 21 -8.06 -4.56 -5.11
C ALA A 21 -8.79 -3.76 -4.02
N ASN A 22 -8.09 -2.91 -3.30
CA ASN A 22 -8.67 -2.09 -2.23
C ASN A 22 -8.49 -0.61 -2.52
N THR A 23 -9.51 0.19 -2.28
CA THR A 23 -9.47 1.65 -2.31
C THR A 23 -9.66 2.16 -0.89
N LEU A 24 -8.63 2.80 -0.34
CA LEU A 24 -8.58 3.25 1.05
C LEU A 24 -8.61 4.79 1.08
N LYS A 25 -9.34 5.32 2.05
CA LYS A 25 -9.35 6.75 2.38
C LYS A 25 -9.23 6.89 3.90
N GLY A 26 -8.18 7.56 4.37
CA GLY A 26 -7.90 7.76 5.79
C GLY A 26 -8.92 8.69 6.44
N GLY A 27 -9.01 9.91 5.93
CA GLY A 27 -9.74 10.99 6.58
C GLY A 27 -8.79 12.00 7.19
N GLU A 28 -9.22 12.65 8.27
CA GLU A 28 -8.37 13.56 9.05
C GLU A 28 -7.68 12.77 10.15
N GLY A 29 -6.39 12.99 10.40
CA GLY A 29 -5.65 12.31 11.47
C GLY A 29 -4.40 11.61 10.94
N ALA A 30 -3.70 10.91 11.83
CA ALA A 30 -2.51 10.13 11.50
C ALA A 30 -2.89 8.67 11.27
N ASP A 31 -3.23 8.33 10.03
CA ASP A 31 -3.77 7.02 9.67
C ASP A 31 -2.69 5.99 9.38
N GLN A 32 -3.04 4.72 9.55
CA GLN A 32 -2.22 3.58 9.13
C GLN A 32 -2.92 2.81 8.02
N PHE A 33 -2.36 2.86 6.82
CA PHE A 33 -2.79 2.04 5.67
C PHE A 33 -2.01 0.73 5.68
N ILE A 34 -2.65 -0.35 6.11
CA ILE A 34 -2.01 -1.65 6.36
C ILE A 34 -2.39 -2.60 5.22
N PHE A 35 -1.40 -3.02 4.44
CA PHE A 35 -1.57 -4.03 3.39
C PHE A 35 -0.96 -5.34 3.84
N ILE A 36 -1.81 -6.35 4.05
CA ILE A 36 -1.34 -7.71 4.29
C ILE A 36 -1.02 -8.32 2.93
N THR A 37 0.26 -8.48 2.64
CA THR A 37 0.71 -9.06 1.37
C THR A 37 0.36 -10.54 1.39
N GLN A 38 -0.49 -10.98 0.46
CA GLN A 38 -0.79 -12.39 0.28
C GLN A 38 -0.27 -12.81 -1.09
N PRO A 39 0.57 -13.86 -1.19
CA PRO A 39 0.88 -14.44 -2.48
C PRO A 39 -0.42 -14.99 -3.07
N VAL A 40 -0.92 -14.33 -4.11
CA VAL A 40 -2.17 -14.74 -4.76
C VAL A 40 -1.91 -16.08 -5.43
N GLN A 41 -2.43 -17.17 -4.85
CA GLN A 41 -2.35 -18.48 -5.49
C GLN A 41 -3.11 -18.44 -6.82
N GLY A 42 -2.41 -18.71 -7.92
CA GLY A 42 -3.05 -18.87 -9.24
C GLY A 42 -2.82 -17.78 -10.27
N GLY A 43 -1.73 -17.01 -10.20
CA GLY A 43 -1.27 -16.16 -11.31
C GLY A 43 -2.21 -14.99 -11.66
N SER A 44 -3.06 -14.57 -10.71
CA SER A 44 -3.90 -13.40 -10.91
C SER A 44 -3.06 -12.13 -10.91
N ARG A 45 -3.48 -11.18 -11.76
CA ARG A 45 -2.86 -9.85 -11.94
C ARG A 45 -2.66 -9.17 -10.58
N PRO A 46 -1.61 -8.34 -10.42
CA PRO A 46 -1.42 -7.57 -9.19
C PRO A 46 -2.69 -6.84 -8.77
N ALA A 47 -3.00 -6.90 -7.48
CA ALA A 47 -4.09 -6.15 -6.89
C ALA A 47 -3.91 -4.65 -7.17
N LEU A 48 -4.95 -4.01 -7.72
CA LEU A 48 -4.97 -2.57 -7.99
C LEU A 48 -5.36 -1.82 -6.72
N ASN A 49 -4.45 -1.76 -5.75
CA ASN A 49 -4.66 -1.06 -4.50
C ASN A 49 -4.48 0.46 -4.68
N GLN A 50 -5.24 1.24 -3.91
CA GLN A 50 -5.23 2.70 -3.97
C GLN A 50 -5.37 3.32 -2.58
N ILE A 51 -4.64 4.40 -2.33
CA ILE A 51 -4.86 5.32 -1.20
C ILE A 51 -5.26 6.68 -1.79
N LEU A 52 -6.38 7.23 -1.35
CA LEU A 52 -7.00 8.41 -1.96
C LEU A 52 -6.55 9.75 -1.36
N ASP A 53 -5.99 9.76 -0.16
CA ASP A 53 -5.73 10.97 0.61
C ASP A 53 -4.51 10.84 1.54
N LEU A 54 -3.42 10.25 1.06
CA LEU A 54 -2.19 10.13 1.82
C LEU A 54 -1.66 11.53 2.22
N ASN A 55 -1.47 11.75 3.51
CA ASN A 55 -0.71 12.85 4.07
C ASN A 55 0.64 12.32 4.61
N PRO A 56 1.76 12.46 3.86
CA PRO A 56 3.06 11.95 4.31
C PRO A 56 3.57 12.57 5.63
N GLY A 57 3.05 13.73 6.02
CA GLY A 57 3.37 14.33 7.31
C GLY A 57 2.83 13.55 8.51
N GLU A 58 1.70 12.86 8.34
CA GLU A 58 0.90 12.26 9.42
C GLU A 58 0.72 10.75 9.24
N ASP A 59 0.35 10.32 8.03
CA ASP A 59 -0.01 8.94 7.71
C ASP A 59 1.17 8.01 7.54
N ARG A 60 0.94 6.70 7.71
CA ARG A 60 1.95 5.67 7.41
C ARG A 60 1.37 4.55 6.57
N ILE A 61 2.22 3.99 5.73
CA ILE A 61 1.92 2.79 4.94
C ILE A 61 2.67 1.62 5.55
N ARG A 62 1.95 0.55 5.90
CA ARG A 62 2.54 -0.66 6.48
C ARG A 62 2.34 -1.83 5.52
N LEU A 63 3.44 -2.39 5.05
CA LEU A 63 3.44 -3.62 4.26
C LEU A 63 3.75 -4.78 5.21
N VAL A 64 2.78 -5.66 5.43
CA VAL A 64 2.93 -6.77 6.38
C VAL A 64 3.15 -8.04 5.61
N THR A 65 4.30 -8.67 5.85
CA THR A 65 4.71 -9.92 5.20
C THR A 65 4.37 -11.15 6.05
N GLY A 66 4.12 -12.29 5.40
CA GLY A 66 4.00 -13.57 6.07
C GLY A 66 5.34 -14.09 6.61
N GLN A 67 5.29 -15.10 7.48
CA GLN A 67 6.50 -15.74 8.01
C GLN A 67 7.37 -16.31 6.89
N GLY A 68 8.63 -15.85 6.81
CA GLY A 68 9.60 -16.26 5.79
C GLY A 68 9.40 -15.60 4.42
N GLU A 69 8.42 -14.72 4.29
CA GLU A 69 8.27 -13.85 3.12
C GLU A 69 9.16 -12.61 3.25
N SER A 70 9.45 -11.94 2.14
CA SER A 70 10.24 -10.70 2.16
C SER A 70 9.84 -9.76 1.03
N ILE A 71 10.17 -8.48 1.19
CA ILE A 71 9.92 -7.46 0.18
C ILE A 71 11.25 -6.90 -0.35
N SER A 72 11.35 -6.74 -1.67
CA SER A 72 12.44 -6.04 -2.36
C SER A 72 11.89 -5.02 -3.36
N ASP A 73 12.81 -4.29 -4.02
CA ASP A 73 12.50 -3.37 -5.13
C ASP A 73 11.42 -2.34 -4.79
N LEU A 74 11.39 -1.88 -3.54
CA LEU A 74 10.47 -0.84 -3.08
C LEU A 74 10.84 0.48 -3.74
N GLN A 75 9.98 0.97 -4.62
CA GLN A 75 10.20 2.20 -5.37
C GLN A 75 8.88 2.96 -5.57
N TYR A 76 8.98 4.28 -5.67
CA TYR A 76 7.83 5.13 -6.00
C TYR A 76 8.12 5.94 -7.26
N ASP A 77 7.21 5.85 -8.22
CA ASP A 77 7.25 6.65 -9.45
C ASP A 77 6.22 7.78 -9.35
N ALA A 78 6.68 9.03 -9.33
CA ALA A 78 5.83 10.20 -9.12
C ALA A 78 4.90 10.51 -10.30
N ASP A 79 5.33 10.19 -11.52
CA ASP A 79 4.56 10.48 -12.74
C ASP A 79 3.32 9.58 -12.85
N SER A 80 3.49 8.30 -12.53
CA SER A 80 2.41 7.29 -12.49
C SER A 80 1.74 7.15 -11.12
N ARG A 81 2.31 7.80 -10.08
CA ARG A 81 1.88 7.75 -8.68
C ARG A 81 1.87 6.35 -8.10
N LEU A 82 2.82 5.52 -8.54
CA LEU A 82 2.80 4.10 -8.26
C LEU A 82 3.91 3.72 -7.28
N LEU A 83 3.53 3.32 -6.07
CA LEU A 83 4.41 2.62 -5.14
C LEU A 83 4.46 1.15 -5.56
N SER A 84 5.60 0.68 -6.03
CA SER A 84 5.81 -0.70 -6.50
C SER A 84 6.79 -1.43 -5.60
N TYR A 85 6.60 -2.74 -5.47
CA TYR A 85 7.48 -3.62 -4.71
C TYR A 85 7.34 -5.07 -5.17
N THR A 86 8.36 -5.89 -4.89
CA THR A 86 8.36 -7.33 -5.15
C THR A 86 8.21 -8.08 -3.83
N LEU A 87 7.16 -8.90 -3.71
CA LEU A 87 6.99 -9.86 -2.61
C LEU A 87 7.64 -11.19 -2.99
N HIS A 88 8.46 -11.75 -2.13
CA HIS A 88 9.03 -13.09 -2.25
C HIS A 88 8.39 -14.03 -1.25
N ASP A 89 7.93 -15.19 -1.70
CA ASP A 89 7.36 -16.23 -0.83
C ASP A 89 8.40 -17.31 -0.44
N ASN A 90 8.00 -18.20 0.48
CA ASN A 90 8.83 -19.33 0.91
C ASN A 90 9.08 -20.39 -0.18
N ALA A 91 8.32 -20.37 -1.27
CA ALA A 91 8.47 -21.27 -2.40
C ALA A 91 9.41 -20.68 -3.47
N ASN A 92 10.08 -19.55 -3.18
CA ASN A 92 10.92 -18.79 -4.10
C ASN A 92 10.17 -18.23 -5.32
N HIS A 93 8.88 -17.94 -5.18
CA HIS A 93 8.15 -17.14 -6.16
C HIS A 93 8.26 -15.66 -5.81
N SER A 94 8.28 -14.83 -6.85
CA SER A 94 8.29 -13.38 -6.74
C SER A 94 7.04 -12.79 -7.39
N TYR A 95 6.41 -11.84 -6.70
CA TYR A 95 5.18 -11.18 -7.13
C TYR A 95 5.38 -9.68 -7.14
N HIS A 96 5.25 -9.07 -8.31
CA HIS A 96 5.22 -7.61 -8.42
C HIS A 96 3.88 -7.10 -7.93
N ASN A 97 3.91 -6.15 -7.00
CA ASN A 97 2.75 -5.52 -6.42
C ASN A 97 2.87 -4.01 -6.56
N SER A 98 1.73 -3.34 -6.53
CA SER A 98 1.69 -1.89 -6.65
C SER A 98 0.51 -1.28 -5.90
N ILE A 99 0.68 -0.05 -5.43
CA ILE A 99 -0.35 0.77 -4.80
C ILE A 99 -0.30 2.15 -5.47
N THR A 100 -1.44 2.62 -6.00
CA THR A 100 -1.57 3.99 -6.49
C THR A 100 -1.80 4.94 -5.31
N LEU A 101 -1.05 6.03 -5.24
CA LEU A 101 -1.11 6.98 -4.15
C LEU A 101 -1.63 8.34 -4.62
N HIS A 102 -2.47 8.96 -3.81
CA HIS A 102 -2.98 10.31 -4.03
C HIS A 102 -2.71 11.13 -2.78
N ALA A 103 -2.15 12.33 -2.93
CA ALA A 103 -1.93 13.24 -1.81
C ALA A 103 -3.26 13.84 -1.32
N HIS A 104 -3.39 14.05 -0.01
CA HIS A 104 -4.57 14.65 0.61
C HIS A 104 -4.86 16.09 0.12
N ASP A 105 -3.83 16.86 -0.18
CA ASP A 105 -3.89 18.26 -0.62
C ASP A 105 -3.76 18.43 -2.15
N GLY A 106 -3.63 17.32 -2.88
CA GLY A 106 -3.51 17.28 -4.33
C GLY A 106 -2.12 17.60 -4.90
N HIS A 107 -1.07 17.77 -4.08
CA HIS A 107 0.29 17.93 -4.61
C HIS A 107 0.82 16.62 -5.22
N THR A 108 1.88 16.73 -6.03
CA THR A 108 2.59 15.55 -6.55
C THR A 108 3.53 15.02 -5.48
N LEU A 109 3.18 13.88 -4.88
CA LEU A 109 4.05 13.16 -3.94
C LEU A 109 5.41 12.88 -4.57
N THR A 110 6.47 13.04 -3.80
CA THR A 110 7.84 12.67 -4.16
C THR A 110 8.20 11.27 -3.67
N GLN A 111 9.27 10.69 -4.24
CA GLN A 111 9.78 9.40 -3.76
C GLN A 111 10.26 9.47 -2.31
N GLU A 112 10.87 10.58 -1.88
CA GLU A 112 11.34 10.74 -0.51
C GLU A 112 10.18 10.73 0.50
N GLU A 113 9.11 11.47 0.21
CA GLU A 113 7.90 11.51 1.04
C GLU A 113 7.25 10.13 1.15
N VAL A 114 7.06 9.45 0.02
CA VAL A 114 6.40 8.14 0.00
C VAL A 114 7.25 7.09 0.70
N LEU A 115 8.54 6.98 0.37
CA LEU A 115 9.40 5.97 0.99
C LEU A 115 9.66 6.26 2.48
N GLY A 116 9.61 7.53 2.90
CA GLY A 116 9.74 7.93 4.29
C GLY A 116 8.59 7.48 5.19
N VAL A 117 7.40 7.22 4.63
CA VAL A 117 6.21 6.76 5.38
C VAL A 117 5.92 5.27 5.26
N VAL A 118 6.64 4.56 4.39
CA VAL A 118 6.49 3.12 4.21
C VAL A 118 7.31 2.37 5.25
N SER A 119 6.74 1.32 5.83
CA SER A 119 7.49 0.34 6.62
C SER A 119 7.08 -1.07 6.26
N ILE A 120 8.07 -1.95 6.21
CA ILE A 120 7.89 -3.39 6.02
C ILE A 120 7.93 -4.04 7.41
N LEU A 121 6.91 -4.84 7.72
CA LEU A 121 6.69 -5.48 9.02
C LEU A 121 6.67 -7.01 8.88
#